data_AF-A0A950CRM9-F1
#
_entry.id   AF-A0A950CRM9-F1
#
_cell.length_a   1.000
_cell.length_b   1.000
_cell.length_c   1.000
_cell.angle_alpha   90.00
_cell.angle_beta   90.00
_cell.angle_gamma   90.00
#
_symmetry.space_group_name_H-M   'P 1'
#
loop_
_entity.id
_entity.type
_entity.pdbx_description
1 polymer ?
#
loop_
_entity_poly.entity_id
_entity_poly.type
_entity_poly.pdbx_seq_one_letter_code
_entity_poly.pdbx_strand_id
1 'polypeptide(L)'
;MSLQGKYSVIFAAVALIIGLGIGFGTATLGYRYGLLPLPGERPFQRMARVLQLTPAQREQIRTIMHDTHSKIAAARETFEQQRHAIFFSAYMRIHALLTPSQQTIFDARFVPPSLRAEARAQLQTSATPAPSASPAAP
;
A
#
# COMPACT_ATOMS: atom_id res chain seq x y z
N MET A 1 38.11 -16.83 26.32
CA MET A 1 36.68 -16.54 26.54
C MET A 1 36.14 -17.49 27.59
N SER A 2 35.81 -16.99 28.78
CA SER A 2 35.27 -17.81 29.88
C SER A 2 33.91 -18.41 29.49
N LEU A 3 33.63 -19.64 29.94
CA LEU A 3 32.36 -20.33 29.68
C LEU A 3 31.16 -19.43 30.04
N GLN A 4 31.29 -18.66 31.13
CA GLN A 4 30.27 -17.73 31.63
C GLN A 4 29.89 -16.64 30.60
N GLY A 5 30.86 -16.10 29.86
CA GLY A 5 30.58 -15.08 28.82
C GLY A 5 29.80 -15.62 27.62
N LYS A 6 29.97 -16.91 27.29
CA LYS A 6 29.22 -17.56 26.20
C LYS A 6 27.75 -17.77 26.58
N TYR A 7 27.48 -18.15 27.82
CA TYR A 7 26.10 -18.33 28.29
C TYR A 7 25.34 -17.01 28.38
N SER A 8 25.98 -15.91 28.82
CA SER A 8 25.33 -14.59 28.84
C SER A 8 24.91 -14.10 27.45
N VAL A 9 25.75 -14.34 26.42
CA VAL A 9 25.41 -13.98 25.03
C VAL A 9 24.28 -14.84 24.49
N ILE A 10 24.26 -16.14 24.80
CA ILE A 10 23.18 -17.04 24.38
C ILE A 10 21.85 -16.62 25.04
N PHE A 11 21.86 -16.31 26.34
CA PHE A 11 20.66 -15.84 27.04
C PHE A 11 20.12 -14.52 26.48
N ALA A 12 21.00 -13.56 26.17
CA ALA A 12 20.61 -12.29 25.54
C ALA A 12 19.99 -12.51 24.15
N ALA A 13 20.58 -13.41 23.34
CA ALA A 13 20.06 -13.74 22.02
C ALA A 13 18.68 -14.42 22.09
N VAL A 14 18.50 -15.35 23.04
CA VAL A 14 17.22 -16.04 23.25
C VAL A 14 16.14 -15.07 23.73
N ALA A 15 16.45 -14.18 24.67
CA ALA A 15 15.52 -13.16 25.14
C ALA A 15 15.07 -12.20 24.02
N LEU A 16 15.99 -11.82 23.14
CA LEU A 16 15.71 -10.96 21.99
C LEU A 16 14.80 -11.66 20.98
N ILE A 17 15.04 -12.95 20.70
CA ILE A 17 14.20 -13.76 19.79
C ILE A 17 12.80 -13.95 20.37
N ILE A 18 12.67 -14.23 21.67
CA ILE A 18 11.37 -14.36 22.34
C ILE A 18 10.62 -13.03 22.36
N GLY A 19 11.30 -11.92 22.68
CA GLY A 19 10.71 -10.58 22.66
C GLY A 19 10.23 -10.17 21.26
N LEU A 20 11.00 -10.48 20.22
CA LEU A 20 10.61 -10.24 18.83
C LEU A 20 9.43 -11.12 18.41
N GLY A 21 9.40 -12.38 18.83
CA GLY A 21 8.30 -13.31 18.57
C GLY A 21 6.99 -12.91 19.25
N ILE A 22 7.05 -12.44 20.51
CA ILE A 22 5.87 -11.95 21.25
C ILE A 22 5.40 -10.60 20.70
N GLY A 23 6.31 -9.69 20.34
CA GLY A 23 5.96 -8.40 19.73
C GLY A 23 5.35 -8.55 18.34
N PHE A 24 5.92 -9.43 17.50
CA PHE A 24 5.36 -9.76 16.20
C PHE A 24 4.02 -10.50 16.35
N GLY A 25 3.92 -11.44 17.30
CA GLY A 25 2.68 -12.14 17.61
C GLY A 25 1.55 -11.22 18.05
N THR A 26 1.81 -10.30 18.98
CA THR A 26 0.79 -9.38 19.52
C THR A 26 0.39 -8.29 18.53
N ALA A 27 1.31 -7.73 17.74
CA ALA A 27 0.98 -6.79 16.66
C ALA A 27 0.14 -7.46 15.56
N THR A 28 0.44 -8.72 15.22
CA THR A 28 -0.33 -9.50 14.25
C THR A 28 -1.70 -9.92 14.82
N LEU A 29 -1.79 -10.24 16.11
CA LEU A 29 -3.04 -10.54 16.82
C LEU A 29 -3.93 -9.28 16.96
N GLY A 30 -3.37 -8.10 17.18
CA GLY A 30 -4.13 -6.83 17.24
C GLY A 30 -4.81 -6.49 15.92
N TYR A 31 -4.14 -6.72 14.79
CA TYR A 31 -4.76 -6.63 13.47
C TYR A 31 -5.81 -7.73 13.24
N ARG A 32 -5.53 -8.97 13.70
CA ARG A 32 -6.40 -10.14 13.53
C ARG A 32 -7.68 -10.13 14.38
N TYR A 33 -7.65 -9.52 15.58
CA TYR A 33 -8.82 -9.45 16.48
C TYR A 33 -9.82 -8.35 16.11
N GLY A 34 -9.56 -7.55 15.07
CA GLY A 34 -10.61 -6.70 14.48
C GLY A 34 -11.13 -5.60 15.41
N LEU A 35 -10.23 -4.85 16.06
CA LEU A 35 -10.61 -3.54 16.63
C LEU A 35 -11.06 -2.54 15.54
N LEU A 36 -10.88 -2.89 14.27
CA LEU A 36 -11.41 -2.18 13.11
C LEU A 36 -12.38 -3.11 12.35
N PRO A 37 -13.67 -2.76 12.21
CA PRO A 37 -14.64 -3.57 11.49
C PRO A 37 -14.24 -3.69 10.01
N LEU A 38 -14.09 -4.93 9.53
CA LEU A 38 -13.78 -5.20 8.13
C LEU A 38 -15.01 -4.90 7.25
N PRO A 39 -14.86 -4.19 6.12
CA PRO A 39 -15.91 -4.05 5.13
C PRO A 39 -16.18 -5.39 4.44
N GLY A 40 -17.06 -6.22 5.02
CA GLY A 40 -17.36 -7.57 4.52
C GLY A 40 -18.14 -8.50 5.45
N GLU A 41 -18.56 -8.04 6.63
CA GLU A 41 -19.24 -8.93 7.60
C GLU A 41 -20.59 -9.48 7.13
N ARG A 42 -21.32 -8.73 6.28
CA ARG A 42 -22.65 -9.14 5.80
C ARG A 42 -22.65 -10.45 4.98
N PRO A 43 -21.79 -10.63 3.95
CA PRO A 43 -21.73 -11.88 3.21
C PRO A 43 -21.21 -13.06 4.05
N PHE A 44 -20.21 -12.85 4.92
CA PHE A 44 -19.70 -13.91 5.80
C PHE A 44 -20.75 -14.39 6.80
N GLN A 45 -21.49 -13.48 7.44
CA GLN A 45 -22.56 -13.85 8.37
C GLN A 45 -23.69 -14.62 7.68
N ARG A 46 -24.02 -14.26 6.43
CA ARG A 46 -24.98 -15.04 5.61
C ARG A 46 -24.46 -16.45 5.35
N MET A 47 -23.21 -16.59 4.90
CA MET A 47 -22.58 -17.89 4.64
C MET A 47 -22.54 -18.76 5.91
N ALA A 48 -22.11 -18.20 7.04
CA ALA A 48 -22.03 -18.92 8.30
C ALA A 48 -23.39 -19.44 8.80
N ARG A 49 -24.46 -18.68 8.56
CA ARG A 49 -25.83 -19.08 8.89
C ARG A 49 -26.35 -20.18 7.97
N VAL A 50 -26.16 -20.05 6.66
CA VAL A 50 -26.63 -21.01 5.66
C VAL A 50 -25.91 -22.36 5.81
N LEU A 51 -24.59 -22.35 6.04
CA LEU A 51 -23.80 -23.56 6.21
C LEU A 51 -23.77 -24.10 7.65
N GLN A 52 -24.47 -23.44 8.59
CA GLN A 52 -24.51 -23.81 10.00
C GLN A 52 -23.12 -24.08 10.60
N LEU A 53 -22.17 -23.19 10.33
CA LEU A 53 -20.79 -23.37 10.74
C LEU A 53 -20.67 -23.41 12.28
N THR A 54 -19.93 -24.41 12.77
CA THR A 54 -19.54 -24.47 14.19
C THR A 54 -18.71 -23.25 14.58
N PRO A 55 -18.64 -22.87 15.87
CA PRO A 55 -17.82 -21.76 16.32
C PRO A 55 -16.34 -21.90 15.90
N ALA A 56 -15.78 -23.10 15.99
CA ALA A 56 -14.39 -23.37 15.60
C ALA A 56 -14.16 -23.18 14.09
N GLN A 57 -15.06 -23.71 13.24
CA GLN A 57 -14.97 -23.51 11.78
C GLN A 57 -15.14 -22.05 11.39
N ARG A 58 -16.04 -21.32 12.07
CA ARG A 58 -16.25 -19.89 11.84
C ARG A 58 -14.98 -19.10 12.09
N GLU A 59 -14.26 -19.40 13.15
CA GLU A 59 -13.01 -18.71 13.50
C GLU A 59 -11.88 -19.03 12.50
N GLN A 60 -11.77 -20.30 12.09
CA GLN A 60 -10.82 -20.71 11.06
C GLN A 60 -11.08 -20.01 9.72
N ILE A 61 -12.34 -19.97 9.26
CA ILE A 61 -12.70 -19.32 8.01
C ILE A 61 -12.54 -17.79 8.11
N ARG A 62 -12.89 -17.18 9.26
CA ARG A 62 -12.65 -15.74 9.50
C ARG A 62 -11.17 -15.41 9.37
N THR A 63 -10.30 -16.25 9.92
CA THR A 63 -8.84 -16.11 9.79
C THR A 63 -8.40 -16.15 8.32
N ILE A 64 -8.86 -17.14 7.55
CA ILE A 64 -8.51 -17.29 6.13
C ILE A 64 -8.98 -16.08 5.32
N MET A 65 -10.21 -15.62 5.56
CA MET A 65 -10.78 -14.44 4.90
C MET A 65 -10.00 -13.17 5.20
N HIS A 66 -9.59 -12.97 6.46
CA HIS A 66 -8.79 -11.82 6.87
C HIS A 66 -7.44 -11.81 6.16
N ASP A 67 -6.69 -12.93 6.22
CA ASP A 67 -5.39 -13.06 5.54
C ASP A 67 -5.51 -12.82 4.04
N THR A 68 -6.55 -13.37 3.41
CA THR A 68 -6.83 -13.17 1.99
C THR A 68 -7.13 -11.70 1.67
N HIS A 69 -7.94 -11.03 2.48
CA HIS A 69 -8.24 -9.61 2.30
C HIS A 69 -6.98 -8.75 2.41
N SER A 70 -6.11 -9.03 3.38
CA SER A 70 -4.83 -8.33 3.52
C SER A 70 -3.94 -8.52 2.29
N LYS A 71 -3.84 -9.74 1.76
CA LYS A 71 -3.07 -10.04 0.54
C LYS A 71 -3.63 -9.32 -0.68
N ILE A 72 -4.96 -9.30 -0.85
CA ILE A 72 -5.63 -8.58 -1.93
C ILE A 72 -5.40 -7.07 -1.80
N ALA A 73 -5.50 -6.51 -0.60
CA ALA A 73 -5.26 -5.08 -0.37
C ALA A 73 -3.84 -4.68 -0.76
N ALA A 74 -2.83 -5.46 -0.37
CA ALA A 74 -1.44 -5.24 -0.75
C ALA A 74 -1.22 -5.37 -2.27
N ALA A 75 -1.82 -6.39 -2.90
CA ALA A 75 -1.76 -6.57 -4.35
C ALA A 75 -2.44 -5.41 -5.09
N ARG A 76 -3.55 -4.90 -4.54
CA ARG A 76 -4.27 -3.76 -5.12
C ARG A 76 -3.43 -2.51 -5.08
N GLU A 77 -2.75 -2.20 -3.99
CA GLU A 77 -1.93 -0.99 -3.89
C GLU A 77 -0.85 -0.93 -4.99
N THR A 78 -0.11 -2.03 -5.17
CA THR A 78 0.91 -2.11 -6.23
C THR A 78 0.30 -2.05 -7.63
N PHE A 79 -0.84 -2.73 -7.85
CA PHE A 79 -1.55 -2.68 -9.12
C PHE A 79 -2.07 -1.27 -9.42
N GLU A 80 -2.63 -0.57 -8.44
CA GLU A 80 -3.15 0.79 -8.60
C GLU A 80 -2.04 1.77 -9.00
N GLN A 81 -0.86 1.66 -8.38
CA GLN A 81 0.31 2.46 -8.75
C GLN A 81 0.76 2.20 -10.19
N GLN A 82 0.89 0.92 -10.59
CA GLN A 82 1.29 0.55 -11.95
C GLN A 82 0.25 0.99 -12.98
N ARG A 83 -1.02 0.74 -12.69
CA ARG A 83 -2.15 1.17 -13.52
C ARG A 83 -2.10 2.67 -13.72
N HIS A 84 -1.98 3.43 -12.64
CA HIS A 84 -1.89 4.88 -12.67
C HIS A 84 -0.73 5.37 -13.55
N ALA A 85 0.48 4.82 -13.38
CA ALA A 85 1.64 5.19 -14.18
C ALA A 85 1.44 4.92 -15.70
N ILE A 86 0.81 3.79 -16.05
CA ILE A 86 0.49 3.45 -17.44
C ILE A 86 -0.50 4.46 -18.02
N PHE A 87 -1.58 4.76 -17.30
CA PHE A 87 -2.57 5.75 -17.75
C PHE A 87 -1.98 7.16 -17.88
N PHE A 88 -1.14 7.56 -16.92
CA PHE A 88 -0.47 8.86 -16.97
C PHE A 88 0.48 8.97 -18.17
N SER A 89 1.28 7.92 -18.43
CA SER A 89 2.15 7.88 -19.61
C SER A 89 1.37 7.95 -20.92
N ALA A 90 0.28 7.19 -21.03
CA ALA A 90 -0.60 7.25 -22.20
C ALA A 90 -1.23 8.64 -22.38
N TYR A 91 -1.69 9.25 -21.29
CA TYR A 91 -2.21 10.62 -21.27
C TYR A 91 -1.20 11.62 -21.84
N MET A 92 0.05 11.62 -21.34
CA MET A 92 1.09 12.54 -21.81
C MET A 92 1.39 12.38 -23.30
N ARG A 93 1.45 11.13 -23.78
CA ARG A 93 1.69 10.83 -25.20
C ARG A 93 0.55 11.31 -26.10
N ILE A 94 -0.70 11.11 -25.68
CA ILE A 94 -1.86 11.61 -26.40
C ILE A 94 -1.85 13.15 -26.39
N HIS A 95 -1.63 13.77 -25.23
CA HIS A 95 -1.65 15.22 -25.07
C HIS A 95 -0.61 15.91 -25.96
N ALA A 96 0.58 15.32 -26.13
CA ALA A 96 1.63 15.82 -27.01
C ALA A 96 1.27 15.82 -28.51
N LEU A 97 0.30 15.00 -28.93
CA LEU A 97 -0.15 14.91 -30.33
C LEU A 97 -1.34 15.82 -30.63
N LEU A 98 -2.03 16.31 -29.61
CA LEU A 98 -3.23 17.13 -29.76
C LEU A 98 -2.88 18.61 -29.89
N THR A 99 -3.70 19.35 -30.63
CA THR A 99 -3.64 20.81 -30.64
C THR A 99 -4.16 21.38 -29.31
N PRO A 100 -3.82 22.64 -28.95
CA PRO A 100 -4.27 23.23 -27.68
C PRO A 100 -5.80 23.26 -27.49
N SER A 101 -6.55 23.48 -28.58
CA SER A 101 -8.03 23.43 -28.53
C SER A 101 -8.54 22.01 -28.31
N GLN A 102 -7.91 21.01 -28.91
CA GLN A 102 -8.25 19.59 -28.71
C GLN A 102 -7.88 19.10 -27.31
N GLN A 103 -6.74 19.53 -26.76
CA GLN A 103 -6.31 19.22 -25.39
C GLN A 103 -7.38 19.65 -24.38
N THR A 104 -7.93 20.85 -24.54
CA THR A 104 -8.99 21.38 -23.66
C THR A 104 -10.24 20.49 -23.65
N ILE A 105 -10.69 20.04 -24.82
CA ILE A 105 -11.86 19.16 -24.96
C ILE A 105 -11.55 17.78 -24.37
N PHE A 106 -10.36 17.25 -24.65
CA PHE A 106 -9.91 15.95 -24.18
C PHE A 106 -9.86 15.89 -22.64
N ASP A 107 -9.19 16.88 -22.03
CA ASP A 107 -9.09 17.04 -20.58
C ASP A 107 -10.45 17.18 -19.90
N ALA A 108 -11.41 17.86 -20.53
CA ALA A 108 -12.73 18.09 -19.96
C ALA A 108 -13.60 16.83 -19.97
N ARG A 109 -13.48 15.98 -21.00
CA ARG A 109 -14.41 14.86 -21.22
C ARG A 109 -13.88 13.50 -20.81
N PHE A 110 -12.57 13.27 -20.90
CA PHE A 110 -12.00 11.92 -20.81
C PHE A 110 -11.01 11.75 -19.67
N VAL A 111 -10.53 12.85 -19.07
CA VAL A 111 -9.44 12.79 -18.09
C VAL A 111 -9.97 13.08 -16.67
N PRO A 112 -9.75 12.15 -15.72
CA PRO A 112 -10.06 12.38 -14.31
C PRO A 112 -9.39 13.65 -13.76
N PRO A 113 -10.02 14.36 -12.80
CA PRO A 113 -9.41 15.54 -12.18
C PRO A 113 -8.04 15.30 -11.55
N SER A 114 -7.82 14.11 -10.97
CA SER A 114 -6.55 13.73 -10.32
C SER A 114 -5.37 13.71 -11.31
N LEU A 115 -5.53 13.08 -12.46
CA LEU A 115 -4.48 13.00 -13.49
C LEU A 115 -4.13 14.38 -14.08
N ARG A 116 -5.13 15.26 -14.25
CA ARG A 116 -4.91 16.64 -14.72
C ARG A 116 -4.10 17.47 -13.71
N ALA A 117 -4.38 17.32 -12.42
CA ALA A 117 -3.65 18.03 -11.37
C ALA A 117 -2.18 17.58 -11.33
N GLU A 118 -1.93 16.29 -11.45
CA GLU A 118 -0.58 15.72 -11.46
C GLU A 118 0.24 16.13 -12.69
N ALA A 119 -0.36 16.14 -13.89
CA ALA A 119 0.32 16.59 -15.09
C ALA A 119 0.78 18.05 -14.98
N ARG A 120 -0.06 18.92 -14.41
CA ARG A 120 0.31 20.32 -14.12
C ARG A 120 1.44 20.41 -13.11
N ALA A 121 1.43 19.58 -12.06
CA ALA A 121 2.50 19.55 -11.08
C ALA A 121 3.84 19.15 -11.72
N GLN A 122 3.88 18.10 -12.56
CA GLN A 122 5.09 17.70 -13.27
C GLN A 122 5.63 18.80 -14.19
N LEU A 123 4.75 19.49 -14.92
CA LEU A 123 5.16 20.60 -15.79
C LEU A 123 5.77 21.76 -14.99
N GLN A 124 5.23 22.06 -13.81
CA GLN A 124 5.79 23.09 -12.92
C GLN A 124 7.15 22.69 -12.33
N THR A 125 7.32 21.43 -11.93
CA THR A 125 8.61 20.92 -11.44
C THR A 125 9.67 20.95 -12.52
N SER A 126 9.29 20.62 -13.77
CA SER A 126 10.20 20.62 -14.92
C SER A 126 10.59 22.02 -15.39
N ALA A 127 9.77 23.03 -15.09
CA ALA A 127 9.97 24.43 -15.48
C ALA A 127 10.78 25.24 -14.44
N THR A 128 11.13 24.68 -13.28
CA THR A 128 11.99 25.35 -12.30
C THR A 128 13.46 25.18 -12.73
N PRO A 129 14.16 26.23 -13.20
CA PRO A 129 15.55 26.12 -13.54
C PRO A 129 16.35 25.89 -12.26
N ALA A 130 17.32 24.97 -12.31
CA ALA A 130 18.34 24.87 -11.27
C ALA A 130 18.88 26.28 -10.95
N PRO A 131 19.06 26.67 -9.68
CA PRO A 131 19.63 27.96 -9.34
C PRO A 131 20.97 28.06 -10.06
N SER A 132 21.06 29.00 -11.00
CA SER A 132 22.28 29.33 -11.72
C SER A 132 23.39 29.53 -10.69
N ALA A 133 24.24 28.52 -10.53
CA ALA A 133 25.50 28.64 -9.83
C ALA A 133 26.35 29.56 -10.70
N SER A 134 26.18 30.87 -10.52
CA SER A 134 27.04 31.89 -11.10
C SER A 134 28.44 31.65 -10.52
N PRO A 135 29.45 31.29 -11.34
CA PRO A 135 30.80 31.16 -10.84
C PRO A 135 31.30 32.58 -10.55
N ALA A 136 31.27 32.96 -9.27
CA ALA A 136 31.93 34.15 -8.79
C ALA A 136 33.45 33.91 -8.87
N ALA A 137 34.08 34.54 -9.86
CA ALA A 137 35.50 34.86 -9.91
C ALA A 137 35.63 36.18 -10.69
N PRO A 138 36.65 37.02 -10.45
CA PRO A 138 37.86 36.79 -9.65
C PRO A 138 37.88 37.51 -8.28
#